data_AF-A0A8C9X9S2-F1
#
_entry.id   AF-A0A8C9X9S2-F1
#
_cell.length_a   1.000
_cell.length_b   1.000
_cell.length_c   1.000
_cell.angle_alpha   90.00
_cell.angle_beta   90.00
_cell.angle_gamma   90.00
#
_symmetry.space_group_name_H-M   'P 1'
#
loop_
_entity.id
_entity.type
_entity.pdbx_description
1 polymer ?
#
loop_
_entity_poly.entity_id
_entity_poly.type
_entity_poly.pdbx_seq_one_letter_code
_entity_poly.pdbx_strand_id
1 'polypeptide(L)'
;MALPKWERKARTFLCVFGLFLSVYALHVELSRERNPDYRAMCDLGESVSCSKVFTSRWGRGFGLVQFFVAKDSPLNQPNSVLGIIFYTLQMGLGLSLSKKAAMFLVFSSWVSVAGSIYLASILAFVLGDFCMVCVSTYIVNFALLFTNLKRRRAMEAMKEKAG
;
A
#
# COMPACT_ATOMS: atom_id res chain seq x y z
N MET A 1 -23.27 -21.03 -0.37
CA MET A 1 -22.54 -20.34 0.71
C MET A 1 -22.26 -18.93 0.22
N ALA A 2 -22.64 -17.88 0.95
CA ALA A 2 -22.42 -16.50 0.53
C ALA A 2 -20.98 -16.06 0.87
N LEU A 3 -20.49 -14.99 0.25
CA LEU A 3 -19.24 -14.35 0.67
C LEU A 3 -19.30 -14.04 2.18
N PRO A 4 -18.19 -14.16 2.92
CA PRO A 4 -18.21 -13.86 4.35
C PRO A 4 -18.70 -12.44 4.58
N LYS A 5 -19.76 -12.24 5.37
CA LYS A 5 -20.35 -10.91 5.60
C LYS A 5 -19.33 -9.91 6.19
N TRP A 6 -18.33 -10.42 6.91
CA TRP A 6 -17.23 -9.62 7.48
C TRP A 6 -16.25 -9.12 6.42
N GLU A 7 -16.11 -9.82 5.28
CA GLU A 7 -15.11 -9.52 4.25
C GLU A 7 -15.32 -8.12 3.68
N ARG A 8 -16.57 -7.77 3.35
CA ARG A 8 -16.90 -6.45 2.79
C ARG A 8 -16.58 -5.34 3.79
N LYS A 9 -16.98 -5.51 5.06
CA LYS A 9 -16.71 -4.51 6.12
C LYS A 9 -15.21 -4.34 6.35
N ALA A 10 -14.47 -5.45 6.46
CA ALA A 10 -13.03 -5.44 6.64
C ALA A 10 -12.31 -4.78 5.45
N ARG A 11 -12.66 -5.15 4.22
CA ARG A 11 -12.11 -4.51 3.00
C ARG A 11 -12.35 -3.01 3.02
N THR A 12 -13.59 -2.58 3.27
CA THR A 12 -13.93 -1.16 3.26
C THR A 12 -13.09 -0.41 4.28
N PHE A 13 -13.00 -0.91 5.52
CA PHE A 13 -12.17 -0.31 6.55
C PHE A 13 -10.69 -0.25 6.14
N LEU A 14 -10.11 -1.38 5.70
CA LEU A 14 -8.70 -1.47 5.31
C LEU A 14 -8.36 -0.54 4.13
N CYS A 15 -9.22 -0.47 3.11
CA CYS A 15 -8.98 0.39 1.95
C CYS A 15 -9.13 1.88 2.31
N VAL A 16 -10.13 2.27 3.11
CA VAL A 16 -10.28 3.66 3.56
C VAL A 16 -9.11 4.07 4.44
N PHE A 17 -8.70 3.21 5.37
CA PHE A 17 -7.56 3.48 6.24
C PHE A 17 -6.25 3.55 5.44
N GLY A 18 -6.03 2.63 4.50
CA GLY A 18 -4.88 2.66 3.59
C GLY A 18 -4.84 3.91 2.70
N LEU A 19 -5.99 4.34 2.18
CA LEU A 19 -6.11 5.60 1.43
C LEU A 19 -5.73 6.80 2.30
N PHE A 20 -6.24 6.87 3.52
CA PHE A 20 -5.92 7.94 4.46
C PHE A 20 -4.42 8.02 4.73
N LEU A 21 -3.79 6.88 5.04
CA LEU A 21 -2.33 6.81 5.25
C LEU A 21 -1.54 7.26 4.01
N SER A 22 -2.00 6.87 2.82
CA SER A 22 -1.32 7.20 1.56
C SER A 22 -1.46 8.68 1.19
N VAL A 23 -2.64 9.27 1.40
CA VAL A 23 -2.86 10.71 1.23
C VAL A 23 -2.04 11.50 2.24
N TYR A 24 -1.98 11.05 3.50
CA TYR A 24 -1.15 11.68 4.51
C TYR A 24 0.34 11.61 4.16
N ALA A 25 0.84 10.45 3.71
CA ALA A 25 2.21 10.29 3.25
C ALA A 25 2.54 11.23 2.08
N LEU A 26 1.64 11.34 1.10
CA LEU A 26 1.79 12.27 -0.02
C LEU A 26 1.81 13.73 0.44
N HIS A 27 0.94 14.10 1.37
CA HIS A 27 0.91 15.43 1.96
C HIS A 27 2.24 15.76 2.67
N VAL A 28 2.76 14.82 3.46
CA VAL A 28 4.05 15.00 4.16
C VAL A 28 5.20 15.15 3.17
N GLU A 29 5.27 14.28 2.15
CA GLU A 29 6.31 14.33 1.11
C GLU A 29 6.29 15.69 0.39
N LEU A 30 5.14 16.10 -0.13
CA LEU A 30 5.01 17.39 -0.84
C LEU A 30 5.27 18.60 0.07
N SER A 31 4.85 18.53 1.34
CA SER A 31 5.09 19.61 2.30
C SER A 31 6.57 19.76 2.63
N ARG A 32 7.29 18.63 2.77
CA ARG A 32 8.73 18.60 3.05
C ARG A 32 9.55 19.01 1.82
N GLU A 33 9.11 18.67 0.61
CA GLU A 33 9.74 19.15 -0.62
C GLU A 33 9.60 20.66 -0.81
N ARG A 34 8.43 21.21 -0.45
CA ARG A 34 8.17 22.66 -0.54
C ARG A 34 8.87 23.45 0.57
N ASN A 35 8.98 22.87 1.76
CA ASN A 35 9.60 23.50 2.92
C ASN A 35 10.54 22.50 3.63
N PRO A 36 11.86 22.63 3.44
CA PRO A 36 12.86 21.80 4.11
C PRO A 36 12.86 21.89 5.65
N ASP A 37 12.13 22.83 6.25
CA ASP A 37 11.96 22.94 7.71
C ASP A 37 10.64 22.31 8.21
N TYR A 38 9.78 21.81 7.31
CA TYR A 38 8.51 21.18 7.68
C TYR A 38 8.72 19.89 8.48
N ARG A 39 8.20 19.80 9.70
CA ARG A 39 8.24 18.58 10.51
C ARG A 39 6.88 17.89 10.49
N ALA A 40 6.85 16.63 10.09
CA ALA A 40 5.62 15.86 10.04
C ALA A 40 5.14 15.48 11.45
N MET A 41 3.84 15.29 11.61
CA MET A 41 3.26 14.84 12.88
C MET A 41 3.75 13.44 13.29
N CYS A 42 4.15 12.61 12.32
CA CYS A 42 4.74 11.30 12.60
C CYS A 42 6.27 11.32 12.78
N ASP A 43 6.91 12.49 12.86
CA ASP A 43 8.32 12.65 13.25
C ASP A 43 8.46 12.71 14.79
N LEU A 44 8.45 11.53 15.43
CA LEU A 44 8.45 11.37 16.89
C LEU A 44 9.85 11.45 17.54
N GLY A 45 10.91 11.58 16.74
CA GLY A 45 12.29 11.69 17.22
C GLY A 45 13.30 11.63 16.08
N GLU A 46 14.60 11.64 16.40
CA GLU A 46 15.65 11.61 15.38
C GLU A 46 15.71 10.29 14.60
N SER A 47 15.33 9.18 15.24
CA SER A 47 15.27 7.82 14.68
C SER A 47 13.86 7.36 14.29
N VAL A 48 12.86 8.24 14.44
CA VAL A 48 11.46 7.97 14.10
C VAL A 48 10.96 9.12 13.23
N SER A 49 11.41 9.16 11.97
CA SER A 49 11.02 10.21 11.02
C SER A 49 10.44 9.64 9.73
N CYS A 50 9.16 9.90 9.51
CA CYS A 50 8.54 9.64 8.22
C CYS A 50 9.05 10.60 7.15
N SER A 51 9.32 11.85 7.53
CA SER A 51 9.77 12.88 6.58
C SER A 51 11.08 12.47 5.90
N LYS A 52 12.07 11.99 6.67
CA LYS A 52 13.34 11.46 6.12
C LYS A 52 13.10 10.30 5.17
N VAL A 53 12.24 9.36 5.56
CA VAL A 53 11.90 8.18 4.77
C VAL A 53 11.25 8.56 3.44
N PHE A 54 10.26 9.45 3.44
CA PHE A 54 9.55 9.84 2.22
C PHE A 54 10.39 10.71 1.27
N THR A 55 11.28 11.55 1.79
CA THR A 55 12.22 12.31 0.94
C THR A 55 13.42 11.50 0.47
N SER A 56 13.59 10.26 0.95
CA SER A 56 14.68 9.40 0.52
C SER A 56 14.50 8.94 -0.93
N ARG A 57 15.58 8.46 -1.57
CA ARG A 57 15.51 7.90 -2.93
C ARG A 57 14.51 6.74 -3.07
N TRP A 58 14.16 6.07 -1.97
CA TRP A 58 13.22 4.96 -1.96
C TRP A 58 11.77 5.41 -1.82
N GLY A 59 11.51 6.66 -1.43
CA GLY A 59 10.17 7.24 -1.33
C GLY A 59 9.47 7.42 -2.68
N ARG A 60 10.24 7.47 -3.77
CA ARG A 60 9.76 7.55 -5.16
C ARG A 60 10.11 6.31 -5.96
N GLY A 61 9.12 5.76 -6.67
CA GLY A 61 9.30 4.61 -7.57
C GLY A 61 10.05 3.43 -6.94
N PHE A 62 9.89 3.21 -5.63
CA PHE A 62 10.63 2.23 -4.81
C PHE A 62 12.17 2.35 -4.88
N GLY A 63 12.70 3.47 -5.38
CA GLY A 63 14.12 3.65 -5.69
C GLY A 63 14.62 2.79 -6.85
N LEU A 64 13.73 2.07 -7.55
CA LEU A 64 14.05 1.16 -8.66
C LEU A 64 13.75 1.78 -10.02
N VAL A 65 12.65 2.54 -10.13
CA VAL A 65 12.20 3.14 -11.40
C VAL A 65 13.24 4.11 -11.98
N GLN A 66 13.99 4.81 -11.11
CA GLN A 66 15.07 5.73 -11.51
C GLN A 66 16.24 5.07 -12.26
N PHE A 67 16.38 3.73 -12.21
CA PHE A 67 17.40 3.03 -13.00
C PHE A 67 16.99 2.79 -14.45
N PHE A 68 15.69 2.84 -14.74
CA PHE A 68 15.13 2.56 -16.05
C PHE A 68 14.56 3.80 -16.74
N VAL A 69 14.26 4.85 -15.98
CA VAL A 69 13.60 6.06 -16.49
C VAL A 69 14.25 7.30 -15.87
N ALA A 70 14.36 8.39 -16.64
CA ALA A 70 14.84 9.68 -16.15
C ALA A 70 14.08 10.12 -14.89
N LYS A 71 14.79 10.79 -13.96
CA LYS A 71 14.23 11.18 -12.65
C LYS A 71 12.96 12.03 -12.76
N ASP A 72 12.87 12.85 -13.81
CA ASP A 72 11.75 13.76 -14.07
C ASP A 72 10.60 13.10 -14.86
N SER A 73 10.70 11.80 -15.11
CA SER A 73 9.66 11.10 -15.83
C SER A 73 8.39 10.98 -14.99
N PRO A 74 7.19 11.13 -15.59
CA PRO A 74 5.93 10.91 -14.91
C PRO A 74 5.75 9.49 -14.36
N LEU A 75 6.63 8.54 -14.72
CA LEU A 75 6.67 7.18 -14.16
C LEU A 75 7.34 7.12 -12.77
N ASN A 76 8.17 8.10 -12.41
CA ASN A 76 8.86 8.14 -11.11
C ASN A 76 8.00 8.86 -10.05
N GLN A 77 6.83 8.29 -9.78
CA GLN A 77 5.88 8.87 -8.81
C GLN A 77 6.24 8.51 -7.37
N PRO A 78 5.81 9.34 -6.39
CA PRO A 78 5.78 8.97 -4.99
C PRO A 78 5.13 7.61 -4.75
N ASN A 79 5.70 6.80 -3.86
CA ASN A 79 5.11 5.49 -3.50
C ASN A 79 3.70 5.67 -2.91
N SER A 80 3.44 6.81 -2.27
CA SER A 80 2.14 7.21 -1.75
C SER A 80 1.07 7.31 -2.84
N VAL A 81 1.42 7.79 -4.04
CA VAL A 81 0.52 7.81 -5.21
C VAL A 81 0.18 6.39 -5.67
N LEU A 82 1.17 5.50 -5.72
CA LEU A 82 0.95 4.08 -6.03
C LEU A 82 0.04 3.42 -4.99
N GLY A 83 0.19 3.78 -3.72
CA GLY A 83 -0.71 3.40 -2.62
C GLY A 83 -2.15 3.85 -2.86
N ILE A 84 -2.37 5.13 -3.22
CA ILE A 84 -3.71 5.67 -3.51
C ILE A 84 -4.39 4.88 -4.64
N ILE A 85 -3.67 4.64 -5.74
CA ILE A 85 -4.18 3.85 -6.88
C ILE A 85 -4.52 2.43 -6.42
N PHE A 86 -3.60 1.79 -5.69
CA PHE A 86 -3.79 0.43 -5.18
C PHE A 86 -5.04 0.30 -4.31
N TYR A 87 -5.21 1.14 -3.29
CA TYR A 87 -6.35 1.06 -2.38
C TYR A 87 -7.68 1.41 -3.06
N THR A 88 -7.67 2.34 -4.02
CA THR A 88 -8.85 2.68 -4.83
C THR A 88 -9.28 1.49 -5.69
N LEU A 89 -8.34 0.84 -6.37
CA LEU A 89 -8.61 -0.36 -7.17
C LEU A 89 -9.07 -1.53 -6.30
N GLN A 90 -8.45 -1.73 -5.13
CA GLN A 90 -8.84 -2.77 -4.17
C GLN A 90 -10.27 -2.61 -3.66
N MET A 91 -10.70 -1.36 -3.45
CA MET A 91 -12.09 -1.04 -3.09
C MET A 91 -13.03 -1.30 -4.27
N GLY A 92 -12.76 -0.71 -5.44
CA GLY A 92 -13.63 -0.79 -6.61
C GLY A 92 -13.83 -2.23 -7.11
N LEU A 93 -12.73 -2.98 -7.26
CA LEU A 93 -12.80 -4.39 -7.69
C LEU A 93 -13.39 -5.30 -6.62
N GLY A 94 -13.30 -4.93 -5.33
CA GLY A 94 -13.94 -5.63 -4.23
C GLY A 94 -15.48 -5.66 -4.29
N LEU A 95 -16.08 -4.72 -5.03
CA LEU A 95 -17.52 -4.70 -5.27
C LEU A 95 -17.94 -5.71 -6.36
N SER A 96 -17.02 -6.13 -7.22
CA SER A 96 -17.31 -7.06 -8.31
C SER A 96 -17.31 -8.52 -7.85
N LEU A 97 -18.30 -9.31 -8.28
CA LEU A 97 -18.37 -10.77 -8.07
C LEU A 97 -17.62 -11.58 -9.14
N SER A 98 -16.81 -10.92 -9.97
CA SER A 98 -16.06 -11.57 -11.05
C SER A 98 -14.83 -12.34 -10.54
N LYS A 99 -14.62 -13.56 -11.06
CA LYS A 99 -13.40 -14.36 -10.78
C LYS A 99 -12.13 -13.65 -11.26
N LYS A 100 -12.19 -12.97 -12.41
CA LYS A 100 -11.06 -12.18 -12.92
C LYS A 100 -10.70 -11.06 -11.96
N ALA A 101 -11.71 -10.37 -11.40
CA ALA A 101 -11.49 -9.36 -10.38
C ALA A 101 -10.88 -9.95 -9.10
N ALA A 102 -11.38 -11.09 -8.62
CA ALA A 102 -10.81 -11.77 -7.45
C ALA A 102 -9.35 -12.21 -7.64
N MET A 103 -8.99 -12.72 -8.82
CA MET A 103 -7.61 -13.07 -9.15
C MET A 103 -6.71 -11.82 -9.20
N PHE A 104 -7.17 -10.74 -9.84
CA PHE A 104 -6.43 -9.48 -9.89
C PHE A 104 -6.22 -8.87 -8.50
N LEU A 105 -7.24 -8.92 -7.63
CA LEU A 105 -7.16 -8.46 -6.24
C LEU A 105 -6.07 -9.22 -5.46
N VAL A 106 -6.03 -10.55 -5.57
CA VAL A 106 -5.00 -11.36 -4.92
C VAL A 106 -3.61 -11.08 -5.49
N PHE A 107 -3.49 -11.00 -6.81
CA PHE A 107 -2.22 -10.71 -7.48
C PHE A 107 -1.67 -9.34 -7.06
N SER A 108 -2.47 -8.28 -7.15
CA SER A 108 -2.06 -6.94 -6.74
C SER A 108 -1.72 -6.87 -5.24
N SER A 109 -2.43 -7.61 -4.37
CA SER A 109 -2.05 -7.70 -2.95
C SER A 109 -0.70 -8.39 -2.73
N TRP A 110 -0.38 -9.44 -3.50
CA TRP A 110 0.93 -10.08 -3.43
C TRP A 110 2.06 -9.12 -3.83
N VAL A 111 1.88 -8.37 -4.92
CA VAL A 111 2.84 -7.34 -5.34
C VAL A 111 3.01 -6.29 -4.24
N SER A 112 1.91 -5.83 -3.64
CA SER A 112 1.93 -4.86 -2.54
C SER A 112 2.67 -5.38 -1.31
N VAL A 113 2.46 -6.65 -0.92
CA VAL A 113 3.18 -7.27 0.21
C VAL A 113 4.67 -7.45 -0.12
N ALA A 114 5.02 -7.86 -1.33
CA ALA A 114 6.42 -7.96 -1.74
C ALA A 114 7.12 -6.60 -1.69
N GLY A 115 6.47 -5.54 -2.20
CA GLY A 115 6.97 -4.17 -2.09
C GLY A 115 7.08 -3.70 -0.64
N SER A 116 6.13 -4.08 0.22
CA SER A 116 6.16 -3.77 1.66
C SER A 116 7.35 -4.43 2.35
N ILE A 117 7.63 -5.71 2.06
CA ILE A 117 8.80 -6.42 2.60
C ILE A 117 10.10 -5.76 2.14
N TYR A 118 10.20 -5.41 0.85
CA TYR A 118 11.36 -4.70 0.33
C TYR A 118 11.59 -3.37 1.04
N LEU A 119 10.56 -2.53 1.16
CA LEU A 119 10.68 -1.23 1.83
C LEU A 119 10.94 -1.39 3.33
N ALA A 120 10.38 -2.40 3.99
CA ALA A 120 10.67 -2.70 5.40
C ALA A 120 12.15 -3.07 5.61
N SER A 121 12.72 -3.88 4.71
CA SER A 121 14.16 -4.21 4.74
C SER A 121 15.02 -2.96 4.54
N ILE A 122 14.64 -2.06 3.62
CA ILE A 122 15.34 -0.79 3.43
C ILE A 122 15.25 0.08 4.70
N LEU A 123 14.09 0.15 5.33
CA LEU A 123 13.88 0.88 6.58
C LEU A 123 14.82 0.38 7.69
N ALA A 124 14.86 -0.94 7.88
CA ALA A 124 15.60 -1.58 8.97
C ALA A 124 17.12 -1.60 8.75
N PHE A 125 17.58 -1.90 7.54
CA PHE A 125 19.00 -2.15 7.26
C PHE A 125 19.73 -0.98 6.60
N VAL A 126 19.01 -0.06 5.94
CA VAL A 126 19.65 1.01 5.15
C VAL A 126 19.42 2.39 5.74
N LEU A 127 18.17 2.75 6.06
CA LEU A 127 17.89 4.07 6.66
C LEU A 127 18.12 4.06 8.16
N GLY A 128 17.85 2.94 8.84
CA GLY A 128 17.90 2.89 10.31
C GLY A 128 16.83 3.74 10.99
N ASP A 129 15.75 4.07 10.29
CA ASP A 129 14.64 4.88 10.76
C ASP A 129 13.37 4.02 10.93
N PHE A 130 12.56 4.33 11.94
CA PHE A 130 11.25 3.71 12.13
C PHE A 130 10.14 4.63 11.63
N CYS A 131 9.42 4.22 10.59
CA CYS A 131 8.30 4.97 10.01
C CYS A 131 6.96 4.31 10.39
N MET A 132 6.26 4.89 11.36
CA MET A 132 4.98 4.37 11.85
C MET A 132 3.91 4.28 10.73
N VAL A 133 3.86 5.27 9.84
CA VAL A 133 2.93 5.29 8.69
C VAL A 133 3.22 4.14 7.73
N CYS A 134 4.50 3.88 7.47
CA CYS A 134 4.96 2.81 6.59
C CYS A 134 4.63 1.44 7.18
N VAL A 135 4.95 1.22 8.46
CA VAL A 135 4.60 -0.02 9.17
C VAL A 135 3.10 -0.26 9.18
N SER A 136 2.30 0.78 9.44
CA SER A 136 0.83 0.68 9.39
C SER A 136 0.35 0.27 8.00
N THR A 137 0.94 0.84 6.94
CA THR A 137 0.64 0.48 5.54
C THR A 137 0.98 -0.98 5.25
N TYR A 138 2.10 -1.49 5.76
CA TYR A 138 2.51 -2.89 5.57
C TYR A 138 1.52 -3.86 6.23
N ILE A 139 1.06 -3.54 7.44
CA ILE A 139 0.02 -4.31 8.14
C ILE A 139 -1.29 -4.31 7.33
N VAL A 140 -1.71 -3.15 6.82
CA VAL A 140 -2.91 -3.04 5.98
C VAL A 140 -2.79 -3.89 4.71
N ASN A 141 -1.64 -3.86 4.04
CA ASN A 141 -1.38 -4.64 2.82
C ASN A 141 -1.48 -6.15 3.08
N PHE A 142 -0.90 -6.61 4.19
CA PHE A 142 -0.99 -8.01 4.60
C PHE A 142 -2.44 -8.43 4.94
N ALA A 143 -3.16 -7.58 5.67
CA ALA A 143 -4.57 -7.82 5.99
C ALA A 143 -5.47 -7.86 4.74
N LEU A 144 -5.19 -7.02 3.73
CA LEU A 144 -5.86 -7.06 2.44
C LEU A 144 -5.55 -8.34 1.67
N LEU A 145 -4.30 -8.80 1.66
CA LEU A 145 -3.93 -10.09 1.06
C LEU A 145 -4.73 -11.24 1.70
N PHE A 146 -4.78 -11.30 3.03
CA PHE A 146 -5.56 -12.31 3.74
C PHE A 146 -7.05 -12.25 3.37
N THR A 147 -7.63 -11.05 3.36
CA THR A 147 -9.03 -10.81 2.99
C THR A 147 -9.32 -11.28 1.56
N ASN A 148 -8.43 -10.96 0.62
CA ASN A 148 -8.53 -11.36 -0.79
C ASN A 148 -8.37 -12.88 -0.99
N LEU A 149 -7.48 -13.54 -0.25
CA LEU A 149 -7.33 -15.00 -0.29
C LEU A 149 -8.58 -15.72 0.23
N LYS A 150 -9.16 -15.24 1.34
CA LYS A 150 -10.41 -15.79 1.87
C LYS A 150 -11.57 -15.62 0.89
N ARG A 151 -11.67 -14.46 0.23
CA ARG A 151 -12.65 -14.21 -0.84
C ARG A 151 -12.46 -15.18 -2.01
N ARG A 152 -11.23 -15.36 -2.50
CA ARG A 152 -10.95 -16.25 -3.63
C ARG A 152 -11.36 -17.70 -3.32
N ARG A 153 -10.97 -18.22 -2.17
CA ARG A 153 -11.36 -19.57 -1.71
C ARG A 153 -12.87 -19.73 -1.61
N ALA A 154 -13.57 -18.73 -1.07
CA ALA A 154 -15.03 -18.76 -0.98
C ALA A 154 -15.69 -18.82 -2.38
N MET A 155 -15.14 -18.09 -3.36
CA MET A 155 -15.64 -18.12 -4.75
C MET A 155 -15.31 -19.42 -5.49
N GLU A 156 -14.16 -20.04 -5.23
CA GLU A 156 -13.78 -21.35 -5.77
C GLU A 156 -14.73 -22.44 -5.26
N ALA A 157 -14.97 -22.48 -3.94
CA ALA A 157 -15.89 -23.44 -3.31
C ALA A 157 -17.35 -23.29 -3.77
N MET A 158 -17.78 -22.09 -4.19
CA MET A 158 -19.10 -21.90 -4.80
C MET A 158 -19.18 -22.50 -6.21
N LYS A 159 -18.09 -22.47 -6.98
CA LYS A 159 -18.05 -23.04 -8.32
C LYS A 159 -18.13 -24.56 -8.28
N GLU A 160 -17.36 -25.20 -7.40
CA GLU A 160 -17.31 -26.66 -7.27
C GLU A 160 -18.66 -27.28 -6.88
N LYS A 161 -19.55 -26.51 -6.25
CA LYS A 161 -20.90 -26.95 -5.86
C LYS A 161 -21.96 -26.66 -6.92
N ALA A 162 -21.64 -25.84 -7.91
CA ALA A 162 -22.56 -25.41 -8.97
C ALA A 162 -22.32 -26.11 -10.30
N GLY A 163 -21.21 -26.83 -10.44
CA GLY A 163 -20.94 -27.78 -11.52
C GLY A 163 -21.08 -29.20 -11.02
#